data_AF-A0A6L5T9R5-F1
#
_entry.id   AF-A0A6L5T9R5-F1
#
_cell.length_a   1.000
_cell.length_b   1.000
_cell.length_c   1.000
_cell.angle_alpha   90.00
_cell.angle_beta   90.00
_cell.angle_gamma   90.00
#
_symmetry.space_group_name_H-M   'P 1'
#
loop_
_entity.id
_entity.type
_entity.pdbx_description
1 polymer ?
#
loop_
_entity_poly.entity_id
_entity_poly.type
_entity_poly.pdbx_seq_one_letter_code
_entity_poly.pdbx_strand_id
1 'polypeptide(L)'
;MATTLKANFHWNRGTADMLRRCNLETGGKVQQVIDKSVIDYCLQYVPMATGTLGKSAYTATTIGSGKVTYPGPYARYLYYGEVMGPNIPVFEDDSGDPTRFFSKPGTKKHLTGRSLQYSKDLNPLAGSFWFERMKADHKEDILKEAQNATRGN
;
A
#
# COMPACT_ATOMS: atom_id res chain seq x y z
N MET A 1 -27.65 -28.20 50.19
CA MET A 1 -28.63 -27.25 49.59
C MET A 1 -27.85 -26.23 48.78
N ALA A 2 -28.27 -25.93 47.56
CA ALA A 2 -27.60 -24.95 46.68
C ALA A 2 -28.51 -23.74 46.48
N THR A 3 -27.97 -22.54 46.66
CA THR A 3 -28.67 -21.27 46.45
C THR A 3 -28.26 -20.71 45.10
N THR A 4 -29.21 -20.55 44.19
CA THR A 4 -28.98 -19.94 42.88
C THR A 4 -29.25 -18.44 42.97
N LEU A 5 -28.22 -17.63 42.75
CA LEU A 5 -28.34 -16.17 42.67
C LEU A 5 -28.59 -15.75 41.21
N LYS A 6 -29.64 -14.94 40.99
CA LYS A 6 -29.81 -14.19 39.74
C LYS A 6 -29.20 -12.81 39.92
N ALA A 7 -28.07 -12.57 39.27
CA ALA A 7 -27.46 -11.24 39.17
C ALA A 7 -27.76 -10.64 37.79
N ASN A 8 -28.23 -9.39 37.77
CA ASN A 8 -28.37 -8.60 36.55
C ASN A 8 -27.28 -7.52 36.55
N PHE A 9 -26.37 -7.59 35.57
CA PHE A 9 -25.31 -6.60 35.40
C PHE A 9 -25.73 -5.59 34.33
N HIS A 10 -25.77 -4.32 34.71
CA HIS A 10 -26.08 -3.21 33.79
C HIS A 10 -24.81 -2.42 33.55
N TRP A 11 -24.27 -2.51 32.34
CA TRP A 11 -23.11 -1.72 31.94
C TRP A 11 -23.57 -0.37 31.39
N ASN A 12 -23.19 0.71 32.07
CA ASN A 12 -23.67 2.07 31.78
C ASN A 12 -22.88 2.81 30.69
N ARG A 13 -22.18 2.09 29.79
CA ARG A 13 -21.44 2.72 28.69
C ARG A 13 -21.76 2.06 27.36
N GLY A 14 -21.98 2.87 26.34
CA GLY A 14 -22.17 2.38 24.99
C GLY A 14 -20.88 1.85 24.38
N THR A 15 -20.99 0.92 23.43
CA THR A 15 -19.87 0.36 22.66
C THR A 15 -19.00 1.46 22.04
N ALA A 16 -19.62 2.53 21.54
CA ALA A 16 -18.92 3.67 20.95
C ALA A 16 -17.97 4.38 21.94
N ASP A 17 -18.33 4.47 23.22
CA ASP A 17 -17.47 5.09 24.24
C ASP A 17 -16.31 4.17 24.64
N MET A 18 -16.52 2.84 24.57
CA MET A 18 -15.45 1.87 24.79
C MET A 18 -14.43 1.93 23.66
N LEU A 19 -14.87 2.00 22.40
CA LEU A 19 -14.00 2.15 21.24
C LEU A 19 -13.20 3.46 21.30
N ARG A 20 -13.86 4.59 21.60
CA ARG A 20 -13.19 5.89 21.74
C ARG A 20 -12.10 5.90 22.82
N ARG A 21 -12.32 5.21 23.95
CA ARG A 21 -11.31 5.12 25.02
C ARG A 21 -10.06 4.38 24.57
N CYS A 22 -10.19 3.42 23.67
CA CYS A 22 -9.09 2.65 23.10
C CYS A 22 -8.61 3.18 21.74
N ASN A 23 -9.07 4.36 21.30
CA ASN A 23 -8.77 4.95 20.00
C ASN A 23 -9.14 4.07 18.78
N LEU A 24 -10.15 3.20 18.95
CA LEU A 24 -10.66 2.24 17.96
C LEU A 24 -11.94 2.71 17.26
N GLU A 25 -12.33 3.97 17.45
CA GLU A 25 -13.40 4.58 16.67
C GLU A 25 -13.05 4.62 15.17
N THR A 26 -14.07 4.73 14.31
CA THR A 26 -13.87 4.85 12.87
C THR A 26 -12.97 6.04 12.55
N GLY A 27 -11.83 5.78 11.91
CA GLY A 27 -10.80 6.80 11.63
C GLY A 27 -10.03 7.31 12.84
N GLY A 28 -10.15 6.62 13.98
CA GLY A 28 -9.42 6.90 15.20
C GLY A 28 -7.91 6.72 15.06
N LYS A 29 -7.20 7.06 16.14
CA LYS A 29 -5.73 7.06 16.17
C LYS A 29 -5.11 5.73 15.72
N VAL A 30 -5.73 4.61 16.06
CA VAL A 30 -5.24 3.27 15.65
C VAL A 30 -5.25 3.13 14.14
N GLN A 31 -6.35 3.53 13.47
CA GLN A 31 -6.44 3.46 12.01
C GLN A 31 -5.46 4.42 11.33
N GLN A 32 -5.29 5.62 11.89
CA GLN A 32 -4.33 6.61 11.38
C GLN A 32 -2.89 6.09 11.45
N VAL A 33 -2.53 5.41 12.53
CA VAL A 33 -1.22 4.78 12.69
C VAL A 33 -1.04 3.68 11.65
N ILE A 34 -2.00 2.76 11.52
CA ILE A 34 -1.93 1.68 10.51
C ILE A 34 -1.73 2.25 9.10
N ASP A 35 -2.55 3.22 8.71
CA ASP A 35 -2.48 3.83 7.37
C ASP A 35 -1.12 4.48 7.13
N LYS A 36 -0.59 5.21 8.12
CA LYS A 36 0.72 5.85 8.06
C LYS A 36 1.86 4.82 7.97
N SER A 37 1.85 3.80 8.81
CA SER A 37 2.89 2.76 8.85
C SER A 37 2.93 1.98 7.54
N VAL A 38 1.78 1.67 6.95
CA VAL A 38 1.71 1.03 5.63
C VAL A 38 2.42 1.89 4.57
N ILE A 39 2.18 3.21 4.56
CA ILE A 39 2.82 4.11 3.60
C ILE A 39 4.34 4.20 3.85
N ASP A 40 4.73 4.39 5.12
CA ASP A 40 6.12 4.53 5.54
C ASP A 40 6.95 3.29 5.19
N TYR A 41 6.46 2.09 5.52
CA TYR A 41 7.15 0.85 5.17
C TYR A 41 7.11 0.56 3.67
N CYS A 42 6.01 0.86 2.96
CA CYS A 42 5.95 0.66 1.52
C CYS A 42 6.99 1.51 0.77
N LEU A 43 7.43 2.64 1.34
CA LEU A 43 8.36 3.55 0.67
C LEU A 43 9.65 2.87 0.21
N GLN A 44 10.13 1.83 0.91
CA GLN A 44 11.34 1.07 0.52
C GLN A 44 11.10 0.05 -0.60
N TYR A 45 9.85 -0.37 -0.81
CA TYR A 45 9.47 -1.40 -1.78
C TYR A 45 8.91 -0.80 -3.08
N VAL A 46 8.45 0.46 -3.03
CA VAL A 46 7.94 1.18 -4.19
C VAL A 46 9.09 1.55 -5.14
N PRO A 47 8.91 1.45 -6.47
CA PRO A 47 9.89 1.93 -7.44
C PRO A 47 10.19 3.43 -7.26
N MET A 48 11.47 3.77 -7.09
CA MET A 48 11.92 5.12 -6.71
C MET A 48 12.67 5.90 -7.80
N ALA A 49 12.52 5.54 -9.08
CA ALA A 49 13.25 6.20 -10.18
C ALA A 49 13.22 7.75 -10.11
N THR A 50 12.04 8.35 -9.91
CA THR A 50 11.89 9.80 -9.61
C THR A 50 11.37 10.07 -8.20
N GLY A 51 10.95 9.02 -7.50
CA GLY A 51 10.28 9.05 -6.19
C GLY A 51 8.90 9.70 -6.11
N THR A 52 8.32 10.11 -7.24
CA THR A 52 6.97 10.70 -7.28
C THR A 52 5.90 9.71 -6.82
N LEU A 53 5.98 8.45 -7.26
CA LEU A 53 4.99 7.42 -6.90
C LEU A 53 4.98 7.14 -5.39
N GLY A 54 6.16 6.89 -4.80
CA GLY A 54 6.26 6.62 -3.36
C GLY A 54 5.72 7.77 -2.52
N LYS A 55 6.08 9.01 -2.87
CA LYS A 55 5.63 10.21 -2.16
C LYS A 55 4.15 10.52 -2.38
N SER A 56 3.57 10.13 -3.52
CA SER A 56 2.16 10.41 -3.83
C SER A 56 1.17 9.74 -2.88
N ALA A 57 1.56 8.64 -2.22
CA ALA A 57 0.70 7.98 -1.24
C ALA A 57 0.42 8.86 -0.01
N TYR A 58 1.39 9.68 0.41
CA TYR A 58 1.21 10.61 1.55
C TYR A 58 0.20 11.72 1.25
N THR A 59 0.12 12.17 0.00
CA THR A 59 -0.76 13.28 -0.38
C THR A 59 -2.13 12.79 -0.86
N ALA A 60 -2.20 11.61 -1.48
CA ALA A 60 -3.44 11.07 -2.02
C ALA A 60 -4.25 10.25 -1.02
N THR A 61 -3.62 9.76 0.05
CA THR A 61 -4.29 8.96 1.07
C THR A 61 -4.85 9.85 2.18
N THR A 62 -6.14 9.70 2.46
CA THR A 62 -6.73 10.24 3.69
C THR A 62 -6.37 9.32 4.86
N ILE A 63 -5.44 9.76 5.71
CA ILE A 63 -5.01 9.00 6.89
C ILE A 63 -6.20 8.79 7.85
N GLY A 64 -6.42 7.55 8.27
CA GLY A 64 -7.59 7.14 9.06
C GLY A 64 -8.74 6.57 8.22
N SER A 65 -8.67 6.62 6.89
CA SER A 65 -9.71 6.06 6.02
C SER A 65 -9.65 4.53 5.91
N GLY A 66 -8.52 3.91 6.27
CA GLY A 66 -8.29 2.48 6.03
C GLY A 66 -7.97 2.14 4.57
N LYS A 67 -7.70 3.16 3.74
CA LYS A 67 -7.42 2.98 2.32
C LYS A 67 -6.19 3.77 1.88
N VAL A 68 -5.11 3.07 1.54
CA VAL A 68 -3.92 3.67 0.93
C VAL A 68 -4.10 3.72 -0.59
N THR A 69 -3.90 4.90 -1.18
CA THR A 69 -4.08 5.14 -2.62
C THR A 69 -2.78 5.61 -3.28
N TYR A 70 -2.37 4.91 -4.34
CA TYR A 70 -1.27 5.31 -5.22
C TYR A 70 -1.85 5.85 -6.54
N PRO A 71 -1.94 7.17 -6.74
CA PRO A 71 -2.48 7.76 -7.96
C PRO A 71 -1.55 7.63 -9.15
N GLY A 72 -2.12 7.76 -10.35
CA GLY A 72 -1.37 7.90 -11.60
C GLY A 72 -1.55 6.71 -12.56
N PRO A 73 -1.47 6.96 -13.88
CA PRO A 73 -1.70 5.93 -14.90
C PRO A 73 -0.65 4.80 -14.86
N TYR A 74 0.53 5.09 -14.31
CA TYR A 74 1.64 4.15 -14.15
C TYR A 74 1.57 3.31 -12.87
N ALA A 75 0.78 3.70 -11.86
CA ALA A 75 0.78 3.04 -10.55
C ALA A 75 0.36 1.57 -10.67
N ARG A 76 -0.72 1.30 -11.41
CA ARG A 76 -1.20 -0.07 -11.67
C ARG A 76 -0.16 -0.90 -12.40
N TYR A 77 0.46 -0.32 -13.43
CA TYR A 77 1.51 -0.99 -14.21
C TYR A 77 2.70 -1.39 -13.35
N LEU A 78 3.21 -0.44 -12.56
CA LEU A 78 4.33 -0.67 -11.65
C LEU A 78 3.97 -1.64 -10.52
N TYR A 79 2.72 -1.68 -10.08
CA TYR A 79 2.27 -2.60 -9.04
C TYR A 79 2.32 -4.05 -9.49
N TYR A 80 1.69 -4.37 -10.63
CA TYR A 80 1.69 -5.73 -11.15
C TYR A 80 3.04 -6.13 -11.75
N GLY A 81 3.82 -5.15 -12.23
CA GLY A 81 5.18 -5.39 -12.74
C GLY A 81 5.22 -6.21 -14.01
N GLU A 82 4.24 -6.03 -14.87
CA GLU A 82 4.17 -6.70 -16.17
C GLU A 82 4.20 -5.68 -17.28
N VAL A 83 5.09 -5.90 -18.26
CA VAL A 83 5.28 -5.02 -19.43
C VAL A 83 3.98 -4.96 -20.25
N MET A 84 3.57 -3.74 -20.62
CA MET A 84 2.33 -3.48 -21.35
C MET A 84 2.65 -3.17 -22.80
N GLY A 85 2.11 -3.99 -23.70
CA GLY A 85 2.28 -3.90 -25.15
C GLY A 85 1.07 -3.30 -25.86
N PRO A 86 1.15 -3.06 -27.18
CA PRO A 86 2.22 -3.50 -28.07
C PRO A 86 3.48 -2.60 -27.96
N ASN A 87 4.64 -3.18 -27.69
CA ASN A 87 5.94 -2.49 -27.71
C ASN A 87 6.65 -2.81 -29.02
N ILE A 88 6.43 -1.99 -30.04
CA ILE A 88 7.05 -2.12 -31.36
C ILE A 88 8.46 -1.52 -31.26
N PRO A 89 9.53 -2.32 -31.46
CA PRO A 89 10.89 -1.81 -31.49
C PRO A 89 11.07 -0.91 -32.72
N VAL A 90 11.74 0.21 -32.54
CA VAL A 90 12.19 1.10 -33.60
C VAL A 90 13.71 1.00 -33.64
N PHE A 91 14.25 0.77 -34.83
CA PHE A 91 15.67 0.72 -35.10
C PHE A 91 16.00 1.95 -35.94
N GLU A 92 16.77 2.87 -35.38
CA GLU A 92 17.19 4.10 -36.06
C GLU A 92 18.67 4.02 -36.49
N ASP A 93 19.36 2.95 -36.12
CA ASP A 93 20.76 2.65 -36.41
C ASP A 93 20.96 1.19 -36.86
N ASP A 94 22.14 0.90 -37.43
CA ASP A 94 22.52 -0.44 -37.91
C ASP A 94 23.06 -1.33 -36.78
N SER A 95 23.00 -0.88 -35.52
CA SER A 95 23.54 -1.57 -34.34
C SER A 95 22.82 -2.89 -34.05
N GLY A 96 21.62 -3.09 -34.59
CA GLY A 96 20.79 -4.28 -34.34
C GLY A 96 20.03 -4.26 -33.01
N ASP A 97 20.26 -3.25 -32.17
CA ASP A 97 19.53 -3.02 -30.91
C ASP A 97 18.40 -1.98 -31.11
N PRO A 98 17.21 -2.18 -30.52
CA PRO A 98 16.14 -1.19 -30.62
C PRO A 98 16.51 0.12 -29.90
N THR A 99 16.47 1.25 -30.61
CA THR A 99 16.74 2.58 -30.04
C THR A 99 15.60 3.08 -29.15
N ARG A 100 14.35 2.72 -29.49
CA ARG A 100 13.17 3.01 -28.68
C ARG A 100 12.03 2.03 -28.93
N PHE A 101 11.07 2.02 -28.01
CA PHE A 101 9.82 1.26 -28.15
C PHE A 101 8.65 2.23 -28.32
N PHE A 102 7.75 1.89 -29.24
CA PHE A 102 6.56 2.69 -29.51
C PHE A 102 5.30 1.82 -29.54
N SER A 103 4.17 2.43 -29.23
CA SER A 103 2.85 1.81 -29.36
C SER A 103 1.96 2.69 -30.23
N LYS A 104 1.24 2.07 -31.17
CA LYS A 104 0.33 2.79 -32.06
C LYS A 104 -0.72 3.57 -31.24
N PRO A 105 -0.92 4.88 -31.49
CA PRO A 105 -1.96 5.67 -30.82
C PRO A 105 -3.34 5.02 -31.02
N GLY A 106 -4.18 5.05 -29.99
CA GLY A 106 -5.53 4.45 -30.03
C GLY A 106 -5.58 2.92 -29.85
N THR A 107 -4.44 2.22 -29.78
CA THR A 107 -4.44 0.79 -29.44
C THR A 107 -4.54 0.56 -27.93
N LYS A 108 -5.43 -0.34 -27.51
CA LYS A 108 -5.55 -0.74 -26.11
C LYS A 108 -4.29 -1.49 -25.68
N LYS A 109 -3.72 -1.07 -24.55
CA LYS A 109 -2.57 -1.73 -23.94
C LYS A 109 -3.00 -3.05 -23.30
N HIS A 110 -2.23 -4.12 -23.52
CA HIS A 110 -2.44 -5.42 -22.89
C HIS A 110 -1.16 -5.91 -22.23
N LEU A 111 -1.32 -6.78 -21.23
CA LEU A 111 -0.20 -7.42 -20.52
C LEU A 111 0.52 -8.37 -21.47
N THR A 112 1.85 -8.29 -21.50
CA THR A 112 2.68 -9.12 -22.39
C THR A 112 3.19 -10.40 -21.72
N GLY A 113 2.94 -10.58 -20.42
CA GLY A 113 3.48 -11.67 -19.61
C GLY A 113 4.97 -11.55 -19.27
N ARG A 114 5.68 -10.55 -19.82
CA ARG A 114 7.07 -10.25 -19.45
C ARG A 114 7.11 -9.40 -18.19
N SER A 115 7.93 -9.79 -17.22
CA SER A 115 8.14 -9.00 -16.01
C SER A 115 8.90 -7.69 -16.30
N LEU A 116 8.51 -6.64 -15.61
CA LEU A 116 9.16 -5.33 -15.63
C LEU A 116 10.48 -5.40 -14.85
N GLN A 117 11.50 -4.73 -15.38
CA GLN A 117 12.75 -4.50 -14.66
C GLN A 117 12.66 -3.20 -13.86
N TYR A 118 12.96 -3.27 -12.57
CA TYR A 118 12.94 -2.12 -11.66
C TYR A 118 14.37 -1.66 -11.37
N SER A 119 14.62 -0.35 -11.43
CA SER A 119 15.88 0.20 -10.89
C SER A 119 15.91 0.00 -9.38
N LYS A 120 17.07 -0.45 -8.90
CA LYS A 120 17.35 -0.72 -7.48
C LYS A 120 18.36 0.25 -6.89
N ASP A 121 18.72 1.30 -7.63
CA ASP A 121 19.80 2.23 -7.26
C ASP A 121 19.45 3.03 -6.00
N LEU A 122 18.18 3.46 -5.90
CA LEU A 122 17.67 4.20 -4.74
C LEU A 122 16.96 3.28 -3.73
N ASN A 123 16.20 2.30 -4.22
CA ASN A 123 15.46 1.35 -3.41
C ASN A 123 15.87 -0.08 -3.75
N PRO A 124 16.75 -0.72 -2.96
CA PRO A 124 17.19 -2.10 -3.21
C PRO A 124 16.03 -3.11 -3.23
N LEU A 125 14.96 -2.83 -2.48
CA LEU A 125 13.78 -3.67 -2.37
C LEU A 125 12.69 -3.33 -3.40
N ALA A 126 12.94 -2.40 -4.33
CA ALA A 126 11.96 -2.01 -5.35
C ALA A 126 11.47 -3.21 -6.17
N GLY A 127 10.15 -3.31 -6.34
CA GLY A 127 9.56 -4.35 -7.18
C GLY A 127 8.04 -4.32 -7.24
N SER A 128 7.47 -5.28 -7.97
CA SER A 128 6.03 -5.53 -8.05
C SER A 128 5.46 -5.98 -6.71
N PHE A 129 4.14 -5.81 -6.53
CA PHE A 129 3.39 -6.25 -5.35
C PHE A 129 4.06 -5.75 -4.06
N TRP A 130 4.45 -4.47 -4.07
CA TRP A 130 5.23 -3.89 -2.97
C TRP A 130 4.47 -3.91 -1.65
N PHE A 131 3.13 -3.84 -1.68
CA PHE A 131 2.32 -3.92 -0.47
C PHE A 131 2.36 -5.33 0.13
N GLU A 132 2.19 -6.37 -0.69
CA GLU A 132 2.20 -7.76 -0.23
C GLU A 132 3.57 -8.13 0.32
N ARG A 133 4.64 -7.69 -0.34
CA ARG A 133 6.03 -7.89 0.11
C ARG A 133 6.30 -7.16 1.42
N MET A 134 5.99 -5.86 1.47
CA MET A 134 6.09 -5.06 2.69
C MET A 134 5.29 -5.69 3.83
N LYS A 135 4.05 -6.13 3.56
CA LYS A 135 3.19 -6.76 4.56
C LYS A 135 3.78 -8.08 5.05
N ALA A 136 4.40 -8.88 4.19
CA ALA A 136 5.04 -10.11 4.62
C ALA A 136 6.15 -9.83 5.65
N ASP A 137 6.90 -8.75 5.44
CA ASP A 137 8.06 -8.39 6.25
C ASP A 137 7.68 -7.60 7.52
N HIS A 138 6.71 -6.68 7.44
CA HIS A 138 6.39 -5.69 8.48
C HIS A 138 5.02 -5.83 9.13
N LYS A 139 4.24 -6.88 8.85
CA LYS A 139 2.91 -7.06 9.47
C LYS A 139 2.94 -6.99 10.99
N GLU A 140 3.94 -7.60 11.63
CA GLU A 140 4.02 -7.65 13.10
C GLU A 140 4.41 -6.30 13.68
N ASP A 141 5.25 -5.53 12.97
CA ASP A 141 5.62 -4.17 13.35
C ASP A 141 4.39 -3.26 13.34
N ILE A 142 3.60 -3.30 12.25
CA ILE A 142 2.37 -2.52 12.12
C ILE A 142 1.36 -2.91 13.22
N LEU A 143 1.23 -4.21 13.52
CA LEU A 143 0.35 -4.68 14.60
C LEU A 143 0.80 -4.16 15.97
N LYS A 144 2.11 -4.15 16.24
CA LYS A 144 2.69 -3.62 17.47
C LYS A 144 2.47 -2.11 17.60
N GLU A 145 2.65 -1.36 16.53
CA GLU A 145 2.39 0.09 16.48
C GLU A 145 0.90 0.39 16.71
N ALA A 146 0.01 -0.37 16.08
CA ALA A 146 -1.43 -0.27 16.28
C ALA A 146 -1.82 -0.57 17.75
N GLN A 147 -1.26 -1.62 18.35
CA GLN A 147 -1.49 -1.95 19.76
C GLN A 147 -1.01 -0.84 20.69
N ASN A 148 0.16 -0.26 20.44
CA ASN A 148 0.67 0.86 21.23
C ASN A 148 -0.25 2.08 21.15
N ALA A 149 -0.87 2.33 19.99
CA ALA A 149 -1.83 3.42 19.81
C ALA A 149 -3.11 3.25 20.65
N THR A 150 -3.48 2.03 21.06
CA THR A 150 -4.65 1.78 21.92
C THR A 150 -4.46 2.22 23.37
N ARG A 151 -3.21 2.30 23.86
CA ARG A 151 -2.87 2.51 25.29
C ARG A 151 -2.60 3.96 25.66
N GLY A 152 -2.59 4.88 24.69
CA GLY A 152 -2.17 6.27 24.89
C GLY A 152 -3.25 7.24 25.38
N ASN A 153 -4.13 6.80 26.29
CA ASN A 153 -5.19 7.63 26.88
C ASN A 153 -5.05 7.69 28.41
#